data_AF-A0A0B2R869-F1
#
_entry.id   AF-A0A0B2R869-F1
#
_cell.length_a   1.000
_cell.length_b   1.000
_cell.length_c   1.000
_cell.angle_alpha   90.00
_cell.angle_beta   90.00
_cell.angle_gamma   90.00
#
_symmetry.space_group_name_H-M   'P 1'
#
loop_
_entity.id
_entity.type
_entity.pdbx_description
1 polymer ?
#
loop_
_entity_poly.entity_id
_entity_poly.type
_entity_poly.pdbx_seq_one_letter_code
_entity_poly.pdbx_strand_id
1 'polypeptide(L)'
;MTGKSPITQRTARHGSHKLCKFDLADLEWTNMIPECPTYHPSEYEFEHPLVYLQKIAPEASKYGICKIVSPIAASNPAAFVLMKEKKDFKFETNVQPLRLSKWNEKDIITFSMRGRKYTYHDFEVLANKAFFSRFHSSRDLPSSYVEKEFWHEMAHGEKGTVEYGVNVEGSAFSCDPNDRLGTSKWNLKNFSRLPQSLLRLVDRKIPGITDPMLYIGMLFSMFAWHVEDHYLYSINFHHSGANKTWYGVPGHAASQFEKTVLQHVYCNKIITKHGEDGAFKFLAQKTTMFPPNVMLQHDVAVYKAVQKPGEFIITFPRAYHAGFSHGFNCGEAVNFANGDWFPLGAAASMRYTHLKMMPLIPYEELLCKEAMLVFKSSRVRSSKNKPEDKTSYQAIMLPFVHLVQSYKTSLLRLNSSRKLPSSSNTTGSQICSLCYRDCYVAYFLCKYCFSHPICLFHGKT
;
A
#
# COMPACT_ATOMS: atom_id res chain seq x y z
N MET A 1 -10.78 -29.97 74.27
CA MET A 1 -11.29 -29.31 73.04
C MET A 1 -10.22 -28.33 72.53
N THR A 2 -10.26 -28.02 71.24
CA THR A 2 -9.31 -27.23 70.42
C THR A 2 -8.07 -27.98 69.91
N GLY A 3 -8.30 -28.84 68.90
CA GLY A 3 -7.25 -29.29 67.98
C GLY A 3 -6.92 -28.19 66.96
N LYS A 4 -5.62 -27.94 66.76
CA LYS A 4 -5.08 -27.03 65.74
C LYS A 4 -4.81 -27.83 64.46
N SER A 5 -5.40 -27.41 63.35
CA SER A 5 -5.17 -27.97 62.01
C SER A 5 -3.78 -27.58 61.47
N PRO A 6 -3.06 -28.47 60.77
CA PRO A 6 -1.82 -28.13 60.09
C PRO A 6 -2.07 -27.51 58.70
N ILE A 7 -1.31 -26.47 58.40
CA ILE A 7 -1.27 -25.78 57.11
C ILE A 7 -0.54 -26.66 56.10
N THR A 8 -1.26 -27.19 55.11
CA THR A 8 -0.68 -27.92 53.98
C THR A 8 -0.26 -26.92 52.89
N GLN A 9 1.05 -26.83 52.63
CA GLN A 9 1.62 -26.14 51.46
C GLN A 9 1.10 -26.79 50.17
N ARG A 10 0.30 -26.06 49.40
CA ARG A 10 0.03 -26.40 47.99
C ARG A 10 1.16 -25.86 47.14
N THR A 11 1.95 -26.78 46.59
CA THR A 11 2.94 -26.54 45.55
C THR A 11 2.28 -25.91 44.32
N ALA A 12 2.69 -24.69 43.99
CA ALA A 12 2.29 -24.01 42.77
C ALA A 12 2.89 -24.74 41.57
N ARG A 13 2.04 -25.44 40.80
CA ARG A 13 2.40 -25.94 39.46
C ARG A 13 2.73 -24.72 38.60
N HIS A 14 3.99 -24.59 38.21
CA HIS A 14 4.43 -23.68 37.15
C HIS A 14 3.80 -24.12 35.82
N GLY A 15 2.64 -23.56 35.51
CA GLY A 15 2.09 -23.56 34.15
C GLY A 15 2.84 -22.51 33.34
N SER A 16 3.51 -22.94 32.28
CA SER A 16 4.16 -22.07 31.30
C SER A 16 3.10 -21.32 30.47
N HIS A 17 2.56 -20.24 31.04
CA HIS A 17 1.88 -19.23 30.24
C HIS A 17 2.93 -18.55 29.34
N LYS A 18 3.01 -19.00 28.08
CA LYS A 18 3.59 -18.20 27.00
C LYS A 18 2.76 -16.91 26.94
N LEU A 19 3.31 -15.81 27.44
CA LEU A 19 2.73 -14.48 27.27
C LEU A 19 2.54 -14.23 25.76
N CYS A 20 1.29 -14.16 25.31
CA CYS A 20 1.00 -13.53 24.03
C CYS A 20 1.46 -12.08 24.15
N LYS A 21 2.30 -11.60 23.22
CA LYS A 21 2.85 -10.22 23.25
C LYS A 21 1.75 -9.15 23.14
N PHE A 22 0.54 -9.57 22.77
CA PHE A 22 -0.61 -8.73 22.50
C PHE A 22 -1.78 -9.18 23.36
N ASP A 23 -2.52 -8.22 23.92
CA ASP A 23 -3.76 -8.50 24.63
C ASP A 23 -4.86 -8.81 23.61
N LEU A 24 -5.25 -10.08 23.52
CA LEU A 24 -6.25 -10.59 22.57
C LEU A 24 -7.33 -11.41 23.29
N ALA A 25 -7.48 -11.21 24.61
CA ALA A 25 -8.36 -12.03 25.43
C ALA A 25 -9.85 -11.68 25.25
N ASP A 26 -10.22 -10.40 25.18
CA ASP A 26 -11.62 -9.95 25.04
C ASP A 26 -11.98 -9.41 23.65
N LEU A 27 -10.96 -9.01 22.86
CA LEU A 27 -11.10 -8.38 21.54
C LEU A 27 -12.01 -7.14 21.52
N GLU A 28 -12.26 -6.51 22.68
CA GLU A 28 -13.16 -5.35 22.76
C GLU A 28 -12.60 -4.11 22.07
N TRP A 29 -11.27 -4.04 21.96
CA TRP A 29 -10.58 -3.02 21.17
C TRP A 29 -11.05 -2.97 19.70
N THR A 30 -11.59 -4.06 19.14
CA THR A 30 -12.14 -4.07 17.77
C THR A 30 -13.31 -3.10 17.60
N ASN A 31 -14.07 -2.86 18.68
CA ASN A 31 -15.18 -1.91 18.72
C ASN A 31 -14.72 -0.47 19.03
N MET A 32 -13.48 -0.29 19.51
CA MET A 32 -12.94 1.00 19.93
C MET A 32 -12.25 1.75 18.79
N ILE A 33 -11.92 1.08 17.68
CA ILE A 33 -11.27 1.72 16.53
C ILE A 33 -12.31 2.59 15.81
N PRO A 34 -12.08 3.92 15.70
CA PRO A 34 -12.98 4.79 14.96
C PRO A 34 -13.02 4.44 13.47
N GLU A 35 -14.17 4.60 12.84
CA GLU A 35 -14.31 4.43 11.39
C GLU A 35 -13.66 5.60 10.63
N CYS A 36 -13.15 5.33 9.44
CA CYS A 36 -12.70 6.36 8.51
C CYS A 36 -13.88 7.07 7.84
N PRO A 37 -13.67 8.27 7.25
CA PRO A 37 -14.71 8.99 6.54
C PRO A 37 -15.23 8.19 5.34
N THR A 38 -16.55 8.18 5.17
CA THR A 38 -17.23 7.60 4.00
C THR A 38 -17.89 8.70 3.18
N TYR A 39 -17.55 8.76 1.89
CA TYR A 39 -18.02 9.77 0.98
C TYR A 39 -18.99 9.21 -0.07
N HIS A 40 -19.97 10.02 -0.45
CA HIS A 40 -21.03 9.66 -1.40
C HIS A 40 -21.08 10.73 -2.52
N PRO A 41 -20.20 10.65 -3.53
CA PRO A 41 -20.21 11.60 -4.64
C PRO A 41 -21.53 11.54 -5.39
N SER A 42 -22.02 12.70 -5.83
CA SER A 42 -23.03 12.76 -6.89
C SER A 42 -22.47 12.17 -8.20
N GLU A 43 -23.33 11.75 -9.12
CA GLU A 43 -22.88 11.29 -10.45
C GLU A 43 -22.02 12.36 -11.17
N TYR A 44 -22.36 13.64 -11.02
CA TYR A 44 -21.59 14.76 -11.57
C TYR A 44 -20.17 14.85 -10.98
N GLU A 45 -20.04 14.75 -9.66
CA GLU A 45 -18.72 14.71 -9.02
C GLU A 45 -17.92 13.48 -9.42
N PHE A 46 -18.61 12.36 -9.67
CA PHE A 46 -18.02 11.11 -10.11
C PHE A 46 -17.45 11.19 -11.55
N GLU A 47 -17.85 12.15 -12.38
CA GLU A 47 -17.24 12.33 -13.71
C GLU A 47 -15.78 12.81 -13.67
N HIS A 48 -15.33 13.32 -12.52
CA HIS A 48 -14.03 13.95 -12.31
C HIS A 48 -13.27 13.35 -11.12
N PRO A 49 -12.84 12.06 -11.18
CA PRO A 49 -12.26 11.33 -10.05
C PRO A 49 -11.13 12.07 -9.33
N LEU A 50 -10.10 12.51 -10.07
CA LEU A 50 -8.93 13.14 -9.45
C LEU A 50 -9.24 14.52 -8.85
N VAL A 51 -10.23 15.24 -9.40
CA VAL A 51 -10.72 16.50 -8.82
C VAL A 51 -11.49 16.22 -7.54
N TYR A 52 -12.34 15.18 -7.54
CA TYR A 52 -13.07 14.75 -6.36
C TYR A 52 -12.13 14.30 -5.23
N LEU A 53 -11.10 13.52 -5.56
CA LEU A 53 -10.08 13.11 -4.60
C LEU A 53 -9.32 14.30 -4.01
N GLN A 54 -8.97 15.29 -4.83
CA GLN A 54 -8.37 16.54 -4.34
C GLN A 54 -9.32 17.32 -3.42
N LYS A 55 -10.63 17.34 -3.71
CA LYS A 55 -11.63 17.99 -2.87
C LYS A 55 -11.68 17.39 -1.46
N ILE A 56 -11.63 16.06 -1.34
CA ILE A 56 -11.74 15.37 -0.03
C ILE A 56 -10.40 15.20 0.68
N ALA A 57 -9.26 15.32 -0.02
CA ALA A 57 -7.93 15.07 0.52
C ALA A 57 -7.59 15.84 1.81
N PRO A 58 -7.93 17.14 1.98
CA PRO A 58 -7.62 17.89 3.20
C PRO A 58 -8.23 17.29 4.48
N GLU A 59 -9.37 16.62 4.37
CA GLU A 59 -10.02 15.90 5.47
C GLU A 59 -9.53 14.46 5.54
N ALA A 60 -9.73 13.71 4.45
CA ALA A 60 -9.49 12.26 4.40
C ALA A 60 -8.03 11.86 4.69
N SER A 61 -7.05 12.68 4.31
CA SER A 61 -5.63 12.40 4.59
C SER A 61 -5.28 12.35 6.08
N LYS A 62 -6.09 12.98 6.95
CA LYS A 62 -5.94 12.92 8.41
C LYS A 62 -6.24 11.54 8.99
N TYR A 63 -6.92 10.69 8.22
CA TYR A 63 -7.31 9.33 8.58
C TYR A 63 -6.44 8.27 7.91
N GLY A 64 -5.67 8.64 6.87
CA GLY A 64 -4.80 7.73 6.11
C GLY A 64 -5.53 6.88 5.08
N ILE A 65 -6.76 6.47 5.37
CA ILE A 65 -7.68 5.83 4.41
C ILE A 65 -9.04 6.54 4.41
N CYS A 66 -9.78 6.43 3.31
CA CYS A 66 -11.20 6.75 3.28
C CYS A 66 -11.96 5.81 2.34
N LYS A 67 -13.29 5.83 2.49
CA LYS A 67 -14.21 5.03 1.68
C LYS A 67 -15.04 5.93 0.76
N ILE A 68 -15.27 5.48 -0.47
CA ILE A 68 -16.11 6.18 -1.45
C ILE A 68 -17.12 5.19 -2.01
N VAL A 69 -18.41 5.49 -1.85
CA VAL A 69 -19.49 4.66 -2.40
C VAL A 69 -19.75 5.10 -3.84
N SER A 70 -19.63 4.17 -4.80
CA SER A 70 -19.91 4.48 -6.20
C SER A 70 -21.39 4.82 -6.40
N PRO A 71 -21.74 5.95 -7.06
CA PRO A 71 -23.13 6.26 -7.39
C PRO A 71 -23.63 5.47 -8.60
N ILE A 72 -22.72 4.81 -9.34
CA ILE A 72 -23.03 3.97 -10.49
C ILE A 72 -22.60 2.53 -10.24
N ALA A 73 -23.38 1.59 -10.75
CA ALA A 73 -23.07 0.16 -10.69
C ALA A 73 -22.54 -0.35 -12.04
N ALA A 74 -21.74 -1.42 -11.98
CA ALA A 74 -21.44 -2.21 -13.16
C ALA A 74 -22.70 -2.91 -13.66
N SER A 75 -22.84 -3.02 -14.98
CA SER A 75 -23.89 -3.83 -15.61
C SER A 75 -23.46 -5.30 -15.69
N ASN A 76 -22.17 -5.54 -15.91
CA ASN A 76 -21.58 -6.87 -16.00
C ASN A 76 -20.84 -7.23 -14.70
N PRO A 77 -21.26 -8.31 -13.99
CA PRO A 77 -20.58 -8.75 -12.76
C PRO A 77 -19.13 -9.20 -13.01
N ALA A 78 -18.29 -9.12 -11.99
CA ALA A 78 -16.89 -9.55 -12.04
C ALA A 78 -16.70 -10.98 -12.59
N ALA A 79 -17.53 -11.91 -12.13
CA ALA A 79 -17.51 -13.30 -12.60
C ALA A 79 -17.77 -13.40 -14.11
N PHE A 80 -18.72 -12.62 -14.63
CA PHE A 80 -18.99 -12.57 -16.06
C PHE A 80 -17.77 -12.04 -16.82
N VAL A 81 -17.21 -10.91 -16.41
CA VAL A 81 -16.04 -10.30 -17.06
C VAL A 81 -14.86 -11.27 -17.08
N LEU A 82 -14.53 -11.86 -15.93
CA LEU A 82 -13.40 -12.77 -15.80
C LEU A 82 -13.59 -14.12 -16.49
N MET A 83 -14.83 -14.58 -16.71
CA MET A 83 -15.10 -15.88 -17.34
C MET A 83 -15.51 -15.80 -18.81
N LYS A 84 -16.03 -14.66 -19.27
CA LYS A 84 -16.58 -14.48 -20.63
C LYS A 84 -15.81 -13.48 -21.47
N GLU A 85 -15.45 -12.32 -20.91
CA GLU A 85 -14.65 -11.33 -21.64
C GLU A 85 -13.15 -11.69 -21.64
N LYS A 86 -12.71 -12.46 -20.65
CA LYS A 86 -11.35 -13.01 -20.57
C LYS A 86 -11.33 -14.50 -20.86
N LYS A 87 -10.81 -14.84 -22.03
CA LYS A 87 -10.62 -16.23 -22.44
C LYS A 87 -9.60 -16.91 -21.51
N ASP A 88 -9.96 -18.09 -21.01
CA ASP A 88 -9.10 -18.99 -20.22
C ASP A 88 -8.48 -18.36 -18.96
N PHE A 89 -9.16 -17.40 -18.31
CA PHE A 89 -8.68 -16.77 -17.09
C PHE A 89 -8.42 -17.79 -15.97
N LYS A 90 -7.17 -17.85 -15.53
CA LYS A 90 -6.70 -18.65 -14.40
C LYS A 90 -5.70 -17.84 -13.61
N PHE A 91 -5.60 -18.12 -12.32
CA PHE A 91 -4.66 -17.44 -11.44
C PHE A 91 -4.02 -18.41 -10.45
N GLU A 92 -2.83 -18.05 -9.98
CA GLU A 92 -2.13 -18.73 -8.91
C GLU A 92 -2.45 -18.06 -7.58
N THR A 93 -2.44 -18.86 -6.51
CA THR A 93 -2.64 -18.38 -5.15
C THR A 93 -1.34 -18.42 -4.37
N ASN A 94 -1.26 -17.60 -3.32
CA ASN A 94 -0.24 -17.73 -2.29
C ASN A 94 -0.86 -18.38 -1.05
N VAL A 95 -0.08 -19.19 -0.35
CA VAL A 95 -0.50 -19.78 0.93
C VAL A 95 -0.04 -18.85 2.07
N GLN A 96 -1.00 -18.42 2.89
CA GLN A 96 -0.78 -17.54 4.03
C GLN A 96 -1.06 -18.29 5.34
N PRO A 97 -0.13 -18.30 6.30
CA PRO A 97 -0.38 -18.88 7.61
C PRO A 97 -1.29 -17.97 8.45
N LEU A 98 -2.28 -18.56 9.10
CA LEU A 98 -3.19 -17.91 10.04
C LEU A 98 -2.61 -17.96 11.45
N ARG A 99 -1.52 -17.22 11.65
CA ARG A 99 -0.93 -17.02 12.98
C ARG A 99 -0.10 -15.76 13.00
N LEU A 100 0.07 -15.17 14.18
CA LEU A 100 1.05 -14.12 14.38
C LEU A 100 2.47 -14.69 14.34
N SER A 101 3.36 -13.99 13.63
CA SER A 101 4.79 -14.30 13.66
C SER A 101 5.36 -13.88 15.02
N LYS A 102 6.26 -14.70 15.57
CA LYS A 102 7.03 -14.33 16.78
C LYS A 102 8.15 -13.34 16.47
N TRP A 103 8.38 -13.01 15.20
CA TRP A 103 9.39 -12.10 14.70
C TRP A 103 10.73 -12.24 15.43
N ASN A 104 11.25 -13.46 15.41
CA ASN A 104 12.59 -13.82 15.86
C ASN A 104 13.36 -14.48 14.70
N GLU A 105 14.66 -14.74 14.88
CA GLU A 105 15.55 -15.24 13.82
C GLU A 105 15.06 -16.52 13.10
N LYS A 106 14.21 -17.32 13.76
CA LYS A 106 13.71 -18.60 13.25
C LYS A 106 12.24 -18.56 12.83
N ASP A 107 11.55 -17.42 13.02
CA ASP A 107 10.12 -17.29 12.80
C ASP A 107 9.75 -15.97 12.11
N ILE A 108 10.27 -15.78 10.90
CA ILE A 108 9.79 -14.75 9.96
C ILE A 108 8.77 -15.42 9.05
N ILE A 109 7.52 -15.00 9.12
CA ILE A 109 6.48 -15.52 8.22
C ILE A 109 6.75 -14.98 6.81
N THR A 110 6.80 -15.89 5.86
CA THR A 110 6.77 -15.59 4.43
C THR A 110 5.50 -16.17 3.82
N PHE A 111 4.93 -15.48 2.84
CA PHE A 111 3.84 -16.03 2.04
C PHE A 111 4.46 -16.89 0.94
N SER A 112 4.09 -18.17 0.94
CA SER A 112 4.69 -19.14 0.02
C SER A 112 3.97 -19.09 -1.32
N MET A 113 4.72 -18.90 -2.40
CA MET A 113 4.25 -19.00 -3.80
C MET A 113 3.95 -20.44 -4.26
N ARG A 114 3.72 -21.37 -3.32
CA ARG A 114 3.39 -22.78 -3.61
C ARG A 114 1.89 -23.03 -3.73
N GLY A 115 1.08 -22.01 -3.95
CA GLY A 115 -0.36 -22.21 -4.09
C GLY A 115 -0.71 -22.84 -5.43
N ARG A 116 -2.00 -23.19 -5.56
CA ARG A 116 -2.51 -23.91 -6.72
C ARG A 116 -3.05 -22.92 -7.76
N LYS A 117 -3.11 -23.39 -9.01
CA LYS A 117 -3.79 -22.70 -10.11
C LYS A 117 -5.28 -22.97 -10.04
N TYR A 118 -6.08 -21.92 -10.13
CA TYR A 118 -7.54 -22.00 -10.11
C TYR A 118 -8.16 -21.21 -11.25
N THR A 119 -9.36 -21.64 -11.67
CA THR A 119 -10.31 -20.74 -12.33
C THR A 119 -11.01 -19.88 -11.27
N TYR A 120 -11.68 -18.79 -11.68
CA TYR A 120 -12.46 -17.95 -10.78
C TYR A 120 -13.53 -18.76 -10.02
N HIS A 121 -14.26 -19.62 -10.74
CA HIS A 121 -15.32 -20.44 -10.18
C HIS A 121 -14.80 -21.54 -9.23
N ASP A 122 -13.72 -22.23 -9.58
CA ASP A 122 -13.17 -23.30 -8.73
C ASP A 122 -12.70 -22.75 -7.38
N PHE A 123 -12.11 -21.55 -7.38
CA PHE A 123 -11.68 -20.89 -6.15
C PHE A 123 -12.86 -20.39 -5.31
N GLU A 124 -13.92 -19.89 -5.95
CA GLU A 124 -15.18 -19.54 -5.26
C GLU A 124 -15.78 -20.74 -4.53
N VAL A 125 -15.88 -21.90 -5.20
CA VAL A 125 -16.37 -23.14 -4.60
C VAL A 125 -15.50 -23.57 -3.41
N LEU A 126 -14.17 -23.51 -3.56
CA LEU A 126 -13.22 -23.80 -2.48
C LEU A 126 -13.44 -22.85 -1.28
N ALA A 127 -13.52 -21.56 -1.53
CA ALA A 127 -13.66 -20.52 -0.51
C ALA A 127 -14.99 -20.65 0.25
N ASN A 128 -16.09 -20.90 -0.45
CA ASN A 128 -17.41 -21.08 0.14
C ASN A 128 -17.50 -22.37 0.96
N LYS A 129 -16.87 -23.46 0.48
CA LYS A 129 -16.76 -24.70 1.27
C LYS A 129 -15.97 -24.48 2.55
N ALA A 130 -14.85 -23.75 2.49
CA ALA A 130 -14.04 -23.42 3.67
C ALA A 130 -14.83 -22.55 4.67
N PHE A 131 -15.56 -21.55 4.20
CA PHE A 131 -16.43 -20.71 5.02
C PHE A 131 -17.50 -21.55 5.74
N PHE A 132 -18.24 -22.37 4.99
CA PHE A 132 -19.28 -23.25 5.55
C PHE A 132 -18.71 -24.24 6.56
N SER A 133 -17.52 -24.80 6.29
CA SER A 133 -16.89 -25.76 7.19
C SER A 133 -16.50 -25.13 8.52
N ARG A 134 -16.19 -23.83 8.53
CA ARG A 134 -15.79 -23.09 9.73
C ARG A 134 -16.98 -22.57 10.54
N PHE A 135 -17.97 -21.99 9.87
CA PHE A 135 -19.08 -21.31 10.55
C PHE A 135 -20.40 -22.07 10.53
N HIS A 136 -20.46 -23.21 9.85
CA HIS A 136 -21.69 -23.98 9.62
C HIS A 136 -22.84 -23.13 9.06
N SER A 137 -22.48 -22.10 8.28
CA SER A 137 -23.40 -21.12 7.69
C SER A 137 -23.01 -20.89 6.24
N SER A 138 -24.01 -20.74 5.39
CA SER A 138 -23.85 -20.26 4.01
C SER A 138 -24.23 -18.78 3.86
N ARG A 139 -24.67 -18.13 4.96
CA ARG A 139 -25.01 -16.71 5.00
C ARG A 139 -23.82 -15.89 5.45
N ASP A 140 -23.74 -14.67 4.92
CA ASP A 140 -22.82 -13.65 5.42
C ASP A 140 -23.06 -13.43 6.92
N LEU A 141 -21.96 -13.33 7.66
CA LEU A 141 -21.97 -13.06 9.09
C LEU A 141 -21.72 -11.57 9.35
N PRO A 142 -22.16 -11.03 10.50
CA PRO A 142 -21.87 -9.66 10.86
C PRO A 142 -20.36 -9.38 10.83
N SER A 143 -19.96 -8.27 10.20
CA SER A 143 -18.55 -7.93 10.04
C SER A 143 -17.77 -7.83 11.35
N SER A 144 -18.42 -7.38 12.44
CA SER A 144 -17.83 -7.36 13.79
C SER A 144 -17.56 -8.77 14.33
N TYR A 145 -18.42 -9.74 14.04
CA TYR A 145 -18.21 -11.14 14.42
C TYR A 145 -17.03 -11.73 13.66
N VAL A 146 -16.98 -11.55 12.34
CA VAL A 146 -15.89 -12.06 11.50
C VAL A 146 -14.54 -11.43 11.88
N GLU A 147 -14.54 -10.14 12.27
CA GLU A 147 -13.35 -9.44 12.78
C GLU A 147 -12.82 -10.05 14.08
N LYS A 148 -13.70 -10.32 15.06
CA LYS A 148 -13.32 -11.01 16.30
C LYS A 148 -12.78 -12.41 16.01
N GLU A 149 -13.46 -13.17 15.16
CA GLU A 149 -13.02 -14.52 14.77
C GLU A 149 -11.66 -14.53 14.04
N PHE A 150 -11.40 -13.54 13.17
CA PHE A 150 -10.11 -13.40 12.51
C PHE A 150 -8.98 -13.20 13.53
N TRP A 151 -9.13 -12.26 14.47
CA TRP A 151 -8.09 -11.99 15.46
C TRP A 151 -7.94 -13.11 16.48
N HIS A 152 -9.04 -13.77 16.85
CA HIS A 152 -9.00 -14.98 17.66
C HIS A 152 -8.17 -16.09 16.97
N GLU A 153 -8.39 -16.32 15.68
CA GLU A 153 -7.62 -17.29 14.89
C GLU A 153 -6.16 -16.87 14.75
N MET A 154 -5.86 -15.59 14.48
CA MET A 154 -4.47 -15.13 14.39
C MET A 154 -3.70 -15.31 15.71
N ALA A 155 -4.37 -15.19 16.85
CA ALA A 155 -3.77 -15.34 18.18
C ALA A 155 -3.51 -16.81 18.56
N HIS A 156 -4.48 -17.69 18.28
CA HIS A 156 -4.50 -19.07 18.79
C HIS A 156 -4.24 -20.12 17.70
N GLY A 157 -4.26 -19.73 16.43
CA GLY A 157 -4.03 -20.60 15.29
C GLY A 157 -2.61 -21.17 15.33
N GLU A 158 -2.48 -22.48 15.45
CA GLU A 158 -1.17 -23.14 15.46
C GLU A 158 -0.72 -23.59 14.07
N LYS A 159 -1.67 -23.97 13.20
CA LYS A 159 -1.40 -24.62 11.89
C LYS A 159 -2.34 -24.22 10.75
N GLY A 160 -3.25 -23.27 10.97
CA GLY A 160 -4.19 -22.84 9.93
C GLY A 160 -3.48 -22.15 8.77
N THR A 161 -3.93 -22.39 7.54
CA THR A 161 -3.50 -21.66 6.35
C THR A 161 -4.68 -21.30 5.47
N VAL A 162 -4.56 -20.21 4.72
CA VAL A 162 -5.52 -19.79 3.69
C VAL A 162 -4.81 -19.56 2.36
N GLU A 163 -5.55 -19.64 1.27
CA GLU A 163 -5.06 -19.32 -0.07
C GLU A 163 -5.56 -17.93 -0.48
N TYR A 164 -4.72 -17.15 -1.16
CA TYR A 164 -5.08 -15.80 -1.62
C TYR A 164 -4.49 -15.53 -3.00
N GLY A 165 -5.33 -15.17 -3.98
CA GLY A 165 -4.88 -14.67 -5.27
C GLY A 165 -4.43 -13.22 -5.14
N VAL A 166 -3.13 -12.97 -5.06
CA VAL A 166 -2.53 -11.63 -4.89
C VAL A 166 -1.76 -11.26 -6.13
N ASN A 167 -1.82 -10.00 -6.54
CA ASN A 167 -1.09 -9.49 -7.71
C ASN A 167 -1.48 -10.24 -8.99
N VAL A 168 -2.76 -10.62 -9.11
CA VAL A 168 -3.26 -11.38 -10.26
C VAL A 168 -3.41 -10.44 -11.44
N GLU A 169 -2.73 -10.75 -12.55
CA GLU A 169 -2.84 -9.95 -13.77
C GLU A 169 -4.26 -10.03 -14.33
N GLY A 170 -4.88 -8.87 -14.47
CA GLY A 170 -6.16 -8.75 -15.10
C GLY A 170 -7.00 -7.60 -14.57
N SER A 171 -8.27 -7.56 -14.99
CA SER A 171 -9.22 -6.55 -14.57
C SER A 171 -10.62 -7.16 -14.66
N ALA A 172 -11.46 -6.84 -13.68
CA ALA A 172 -12.86 -7.24 -13.63
C ALA A 172 -13.79 -6.08 -14.02
N PHE A 173 -13.25 -4.93 -14.43
CA PHE A 173 -14.03 -3.90 -15.11
C PHE A 173 -14.33 -4.34 -16.55
N SER A 174 -15.62 -4.39 -16.90
CA SER A 174 -16.11 -4.78 -18.23
C SER A 174 -15.53 -3.89 -19.34
N CYS A 175 -15.41 -4.47 -20.54
CA CYS A 175 -15.15 -3.74 -21.78
C CYS A 175 -16.42 -3.45 -22.60
N ASP A 176 -17.60 -3.84 -22.11
CA ASP A 176 -18.89 -3.52 -22.74
C ASP A 176 -19.09 -2.00 -22.79
N PRO A 177 -19.32 -1.41 -23.98
CA PRO A 177 -19.59 0.02 -24.13
C PRO A 177 -20.82 0.54 -23.35
N ASN A 178 -21.73 -0.34 -22.96
CA ASN A 178 -22.93 0.02 -22.19
C ASN A 178 -22.71 -0.10 -20.66
N ASP A 179 -21.59 -0.67 -20.21
CA ASP A 179 -21.29 -0.75 -18.78
C ASP A 179 -20.85 0.62 -18.26
N ARG A 180 -21.74 1.28 -17.49
CA ARG A 180 -21.52 2.63 -16.96
C ARG A 180 -20.24 2.72 -16.13
N LEU A 181 -19.97 1.73 -15.28
CA LEU A 181 -18.78 1.74 -14.43
C LEU A 181 -17.52 1.41 -15.24
N GLY A 182 -17.59 0.41 -16.11
CA GLY A 182 -16.52 -0.01 -17.02
C GLY A 182 -16.09 1.09 -18.00
N THR A 183 -17.00 1.94 -18.45
CA THR A 183 -16.67 3.09 -19.33
C THR A 183 -16.33 4.38 -18.58
N SER A 184 -16.53 4.42 -17.26
CA SER A 184 -16.23 5.59 -16.44
C SER A 184 -14.73 5.86 -16.29
N LYS A 185 -14.38 7.08 -15.88
CA LYS A 185 -13.01 7.45 -15.49
C LYS A 185 -12.55 6.80 -14.18
N TRP A 186 -13.44 6.12 -13.45
CA TRP A 186 -13.11 5.33 -12.26
C TRP A 186 -12.70 3.90 -12.58
N ASN A 187 -12.75 3.49 -13.85
CA ASN A 187 -12.16 2.22 -14.28
C ASN A 187 -10.65 2.22 -14.04
N LEU A 188 -10.20 1.32 -13.17
CA LEU A 188 -8.81 1.26 -12.71
C LEU A 188 -7.81 0.93 -13.82
N LYS A 189 -8.25 0.35 -14.95
CA LYS A 189 -7.41 0.14 -16.16
C LYS A 189 -6.82 1.45 -16.69
N ASN A 190 -7.57 2.55 -16.58
CA ASN A 190 -7.20 3.84 -17.15
C ASN A 190 -6.88 4.90 -16.08
N PHE A 191 -7.15 4.60 -14.81
CA PHE A 191 -7.11 5.59 -13.71
C PHE A 191 -5.72 6.22 -13.54
N SER A 192 -4.66 5.41 -13.55
CA SER A 192 -3.27 5.89 -13.45
C SER A 192 -2.84 6.77 -14.63
N ARG A 193 -3.57 6.72 -15.76
CA ARG A 193 -3.28 7.42 -17.02
C ARG A 193 -4.18 8.63 -17.25
N LEU A 194 -5.06 8.94 -16.30
CA LEU A 194 -5.89 10.15 -16.38
C LEU A 194 -5.03 11.41 -16.53
N PRO A 195 -5.53 12.47 -17.20
CA PRO A 195 -4.74 13.66 -17.50
C PRO A 195 -4.10 14.35 -16.28
N GLN A 196 -4.74 14.29 -15.12
CA GLN A 196 -4.22 14.88 -13.87
C GLN A 196 -3.29 13.94 -13.08
N SER A 197 -3.23 12.65 -13.44
CA SER A 197 -2.32 11.70 -12.80
C SER A 197 -0.89 11.92 -13.30
N LEU A 198 0.06 12.03 -12.39
CA LEU A 198 1.49 12.11 -12.70
C LEU A 198 2.01 10.82 -13.34
N LEU A 199 1.40 9.68 -13.00
CA LEU A 199 1.82 8.38 -13.56
C LEU A 199 1.53 8.26 -15.06
N ARG A 200 0.74 9.17 -15.66
CA ARG A 200 0.59 9.26 -17.12
C ARG A 200 1.92 9.46 -17.85
N LEU A 201 2.93 10.02 -17.17
CA LEU A 201 4.25 10.33 -17.73
C LEU A 201 5.26 9.18 -17.61
N VAL A 202 4.88 8.06 -16.97
CA VAL A 202 5.70 6.85 -16.88
C VAL A 202 5.49 6.01 -18.15
N ASP A 203 6.48 5.97 -19.03
CA ASP A 203 6.29 5.36 -20.36
C ASP A 203 6.12 3.83 -20.31
N ARG A 204 6.69 3.18 -19.30
CA ARG A 204 6.58 1.72 -19.10
C ARG A 204 5.35 1.32 -18.31
N LYS A 205 4.89 0.08 -18.52
CA LYS A 205 3.91 -0.59 -17.66
C LYS A 205 4.61 -1.16 -16.42
N ILE A 206 4.03 -0.91 -15.26
CA ILE A 206 4.50 -1.40 -13.97
C ILE A 206 3.29 -2.03 -13.27
N PRO A 207 3.23 -3.38 -13.16
CA PRO A 207 2.13 -4.08 -12.52
C PRO A 207 1.88 -3.56 -11.09
N GLY A 208 0.62 -3.27 -10.78
CA GLY A 208 0.16 -2.68 -9.51
C GLY A 208 0.27 -1.17 -9.42
N ILE A 209 1.23 -0.57 -10.14
CA ILE A 209 1.45 0.87 -10.09
C ILE A 209 0.75 1.60 -11.24
N THR A 210 1.06 1.24 -12.48
CA THR A 210 0.41 1.87 -13.66
C THR A 210 -0.69 1.01 -14.24
N ASP A 211 -0.63 -0.31 -14.03
CA ASP A 211 -1.59 -1.27 -14.53
C ASP A 211 -2.20 -1.99 -13.31
N PRO A 212 -3.54 -2.07 -13.21
CA PRO A 212 -4.19 -2.62 -12.02
C PRO A 212 -3.89 -4.11 -11.84
N MET A 213 -3.99 -4.57 -10.59
CA MET A 213 -3.94 -5.98 -10.25
C MET A 213 -5.19 -6.42 -9.48
N LEU A 214 -5.59 -7.66 -9.70
CA LEU A 214 -6.71 -8.29 -9.03
C LEU A 214 -6.26 -8.96 -7.72
N TYR A 215 -7.20 -8.98 -6.78
CA TYR A 215 -7.07 -9.55 -5.44
C TYR A 215 -8.29 -10.44 -5.18
N ILE A 216 -8.09 -11.76 -5.23
CA ILE A 216 -9.16 -12.76 -5.15
C ILE A 216 -9.03 -13.51 -3.83
N GLY A 217 -9.81 -13.07 -2.85
CA GLY A 217 -9.72 -13.51 -1.45
C GLY A 217 -10.68 -14.64 -1.10
N MET A 218 -10.34 -15.34 -0.02
CA MET A 218 -11.26 -16.19 0.75
C MET A 218 -11.32 -15.71 2.21
N LEU A 219 -12.15 -16.35 3.04
CA LEU A 219 -12.22 -16.05 4.47
C LEU A 219 -10.81 -15.99 5.09
N PHE A 220 -10.51 -14.88 5.77
CA PHE A 220 -9.24 -14.59 6.45
C PHE A 220 -8.00 -14.41 5.58
N SER A 221 -8.12 -14.47 4.25
CA SER A 221 -7.07 -13.98 3.37
C SER A 221 -6.75 -12.52 3.72
N MET A 222 -5.46 -12.19 3.87
CA MET A 222 -5.02 -10.95 4.48
C MET A 222 -3.96 -10.21 3.65
N PHE A 223 -3.90 -8.90 3.83
CA PHE A 223 -2.79 -8.06 3.40
C PHE A 223 -2.20 -7.40 4.65
N ALA A 224 -0.91 -7.67 4.87
CA ALA A 224 -0.22 -7.25 6.08
C ALA A 224 0.06 -5.74 6.09
N TRP A 225 0.51 -5.22 7.23
CA TRP A 225 0.84 -3.80 7.38
C TRP A 225 1.92 -3.36 6.39
N HIS A 226 1.59 -2.37 5.58
CA HIS A 226 2.53 -1.76 4.63
C HIS A 226 2.10 -0.35 4.23
N VAL A 227 3.00 0.35 3.54
CA VAL A 227 2.71 1.56 2.76
C VAL A 227 2.94 1.27 1.29
N GLU A 228 2.34 2.09 0.42
CA GLU A 228 2.56 1.99 -1.02
C GLU A 228 4.00 2.34 -1.40
N ASP A 229 4.46 1.72 -2.49
CA ASP A 229 5.77 2.00 -3.06
C ASP A 229 5.90 3.49 -3.38
N HIS A 230 7.04 4.06 -3.01
CA HIS A 230 7.35 5.48 -3.21
C HIS A 230 6.30 6.44 -2.61
N TYR A 231 5.56 5.99 -1.59
CA TYR A 231 4.48 6.72 -0.92
C TYR A 231 3.40 7.20 -1.88
N LEU A 232 3.13 6.44 -2.95
CA LEU A 232 2.03 6.72 -3.86
C LEU A 232 0.67 6.67 -3.13
N TYR A 233 -0.35 7.24 -3.77
CA TYR A 233 -1.72 6.90 -3.41
C TYR A 233 -2.05 5.49 -3.90
N SER A 234 -3.03 4.85 -3.28
CA SER A 234 -3.67 3.64 -3.80
C SER A 234 -5.18 3.83 -3.89
N ILE A 235 -5.78 3.28 -4.94
CA ILE A 235 -7.23 3.15 -5.07
C ILE A 235 -7.55 1.66 -5.25
N ASN A 236 -8.45 1.15 -4.41
CA ASN A 236 -8.95 -0.21 -4.47
C ASN A 236 -10.47 -0.19 -4.70
N PHE A 237 -10.96 -0.92 -5.70
CA PHE A 237 -12.38 -1.15 -5.93
C PHE A 237 -12.77 -2.58 -5.58
N HIS A 238 -13.86 -2.75 -4.83
CA HIS A 238 -14.38 -4.07 -4.47
C HIS A 238 -15.46 -4.47 -5.46
N HIS A 239 -15.17 -5.41 -6.35
CA HIS A 239 -16.08 -5.79 -7.43
C HIS A 239 -17.22 -6.69 -6.94
N SER A 240 -16.93 -7.69 -6.11
CA SER A 240 -17.94 -8.69 -5.70
C SER A 240 -17.54 -9.48 -4.45
N GLY A 241 -18.53 -10.16 -3.87
CA GLY A 241 -18.36 -11.12 -2.78
C GLY A 241 -18.42 -10.49 -1.39
N ALA A 242 -17.91 -11.21 -0.40
CA ALA A 242 -17.95 -10.81 1.01
C ALA A 242 -17.13 -9.54 1.28
N ASN A 243 -17.46 -8.86 2.39
CA ASN A 243 -16.80 -7.63 2.81
C ASN A 243 -15.29 -7.79 3.04
N LYS A 244 -14.58 -6.66 3.09
CA LYS A 244 -13.16 -6.58 3.42
C LYS A 244 -12.94 -5.53 4.51
N THR A 245 -12.31 -5.91 5.61
CA THR A 245 -11.92 -4.97 6.66
C THR A 245 -10.55 -4.38 6.35
N TRP A 246 -10.43 -3.08 6.53
CA TRP A 246 -9.22 -2.30 6.41
C TRP A 246 -8.93 -1.60 7.74
N TYR A 247 -7.65 -1.50 8.08
CA TYR A 247 -7.12 -0.62 9.10
C TYR A 247 -6.15 0.35 8.44
N GLY A 248 -6.26 1.63 8.78
CA GLY A 248 -5.42 2.70 8.23
C GLY A 248 -4.80 3.54 9.34
N VAL A 249 -3.54 3.89 9.17
CA VAL A 249 -2.78 4.81 10.02
C VAL A 249 -2.41 6.01 9.16
N PRO A 250 -2.71 7.24 9.60
CA PRO A 250 -2.47 8.42 8.77
C PRO A 250 -0.98 8.67 8.54
N GLY A 251 -0.64 9.26 7.38
CA GLY A 251 0.75 9.45 6.96
C GLY A 251 1.58 10.30 7.93
N HIS A 252 0.97 11.21 8.68
CA HIS A 252 1.66 11.99 9.72
C HIS A 252 2.06 11.16 10.95
N ALA A 253 1.36 10.05 11.21
CA ALA A 253 1.65 9.12 12.31
C ALA A 253 2.61 7.98 11.89
N ALA A 254 3.02 7.91 10.62
CA ALA A 254 3.83 6.80 10.09
C ALA A 254 5.15 6.58 10.86
N SER A 255 5.85 7.65 11.24
CA SER A 255 7.09 7.53 12.04
C SER A 255 6.83 6.97 13.45
N GLN A 256 5.72 7.37 14.09
CA GLN A 256 5.35 6.84 15.40
C GLN A 256 4.90 5.38 15.31
N PHE A 257 4.19 5.02 14.24
CA PHE A 257 3.84 3.64 13.92
C PHE A 257 5.10 2.77 13.78
N GLU A 258 6.07 3.18 12.95
CA GLU A 258 7.32 2.44 12.74
C GLU A 258 8.11 2.27 14.04
N LYS A 259 8.19 3.32 14.87
CA LYS A 259 8.80 3.27 16.20
C LYS A 259 8.09 2.26 17.11
N THR A 260 6.76 2.28 17.14
CA THR A 260 5.94 1.36 17.93
C THR A 260 6.13 -0.09 17.47
N VAL A 261 6.21 -0.31 16.15
CA VAL A 261 6.50 -1.62 15.57
C VAL A 261 7.88 -2.12 16.02
N LEU A 262 8.91 -1.29 15.95
CA LEU A 262 10.25 -1.66 16.43
C LEU A 262 10.24 -2.06 17.89
N GLN A 263 9.63 -1.24 18.75
CA GLN A 263 9.68 -1.40 20.20
C GLN A 263 8.77 -2.52 20.72
N HIS A 264 7.59 -2.70 20.13
CA HIS A 264 6.51 -3.52 20.68
C HIS A 264 6.09 -4.69 19.78
N VAL A 265 6.47 -4.73 18.50
CA VAL A 265 6.14 -5.85 17.58
C VAL A 265 7.37 -6.71 17.32
N TYR A 266 8.47 -6.13 16.85
CA TYR A 266 9.70 -6.87 16.59
C TYR A 266 10.47 -7.22 17.87
N CYS A 267 11.30 -8.27 17.82
CA CYS A 267 12.22 -8.59 18.91
C CYS A 267 13.50 -7.74 18.81
N ASN A 268 14.12 -7.38 19.96
CA ASN A 268 15.29 -6.50 20.04
C ASN A 268 16.46 -6.88 19.09
N LYS A 269 16.65 -8.16 18.77
CA LYS A 269 17.71 -8.61 17.86
C LYS A 269 17.49 -8.25 16.38
N ILE A 270 16.24 -8.02 15.95
CA ILE A 270 15.92 -7.50 14.61
C ILE A 270 16.29 -6.01 14.51
N ILE A 271 16.09 -5.27 15.60
CA ILE A 271 16.35 -3.83 15.72
C ILE A 271 17.85 -3.53 15.55
N THR A 272 18.72 -4.31 16.20
CA THR A 272 20.18 -4.08 16.20
C THR A 272 20.85 -4.22 14.84
N LYS A 273 20.23 -4.91 13.87
CA LYS A 273 20.81 -5.15 12.54
C LYS A 273 20.46 -4.06 11.51
N HIS A 274 19.36 -3.35 11.70
CA HIS A 274 18.80 -2.47 10.67
C HIS A 274 18.52 -1.03 11.14
N GLY A 275 18.78 -0.70 12.40
CA GLY A 275 18.64 0.66 12.93
C GLY A 275 17.19 1.14 13.00
N GLU A 276 17.00 2.46 13.06
CA GLU A 276 15.69 3.12 13.19
C GLU A 276 14.77 2.89 11.98
N ASP A 277 15.32 2.63 10.80
CA ASP A 277 14.57 2.31 9.59
C ASP A 277 14.31 0.81 9.41
N GLY A 278 14.72 -0.02 10.38
CA GLY A 278 14.54 -1.47 10.30
C GLY A 278 13.09 -1.88 10.10
N ALA A 279 12.15 -1.23 10.77
CA ALA A 279 10.75 -1.58 10.64
C ALA A 279 10.22 -1.34 9.23
N PHE A 280 10.56 -0.19 8.63
CA PHE A 280 10.14 0.11 7.26
C PHE A 280 10.61 -0.96 6.27
N LYS A 281 11.85 -1.42 6.39
CA LYS A 281 12.42 -2.45 5.51
C LYS A 281 11.70 -3.80 5.63
N PHE A 282 11.33 -4.22 6.84
CA PHE A 282 10.59 -5.48 7.03
C PHE A 282 9.12 -5.35 6.65
N LEU A 283 8.47 -4.23 6.99
CA LEU A 283 7.09 -3.96 6.59
C LEU A 283 6.93 -3.88 5.08
N ALA A 284 7.94 -3.39 4.36
CA ALA A 284 7.96 -3.38 2.89
C ALA A 284 7.91 -4.79 2.26
N GLN A 285 8.20 -5.86 3.02
CA GLN A 285 8.02 -7.24 2.55
C GLN A 285 6.55 -7.70 2.57
N LYS A 286 5.65 -6.90 3.16
CA LYS A 286 4.20 -7.13 3.21
C LYS A 286 3.78 -8.48 3.85
N THR A 287 4.52 -8.95 4.85
CA THR A 287 4.21 -10.19 5.59
C THR A 287 3.93 -9.98 7.10
N THR A 288 4.19 -8.79 7.62
CA THR A 288 4.04 -8.49 9.06
C THR A 288 2.60 -8.12 9.42
N MET A 289 1.84 -9.10 9.92
CA MET A 289 0.51 -8.86 10.48
C MET A 289 0.57 -8.85 12.02
N PHE A 290 -0.09 -7.87 12.64
CA PHE A 290 -0.29 -7.73 14.08
C PHE A 290 -1.56 -6.92 14.35
N PRO A 291 -2.19 -7.11 15.53
CA PRO A 291 -3.45 -6.44 15.84
C PRO A 291 -3.30 -4.92 16.04
N PRO A 292 -4.25 -4.11 15.57
CA PRO A 292 -4.27 -2.66 15.78
C PRO A 292 -4.20 -2.19 17.23
N ASN A 293 -4.63 -2.99 18.22
CA ASN A 293 -4.65 -2.55 19.62
C ASN A 293 -3.28 -2.16 20.17
N VAL A 294 -2.20 -2.72 19.63
CA VAL A 294 -0.83 -2.33 19.97
C VAL A 294 -0.59 -0.85 19.66
N MET A 295 -1.18 -0.35 18.58
CA MET A 295 -1.07 1.05 18.18
C MET A 295 -1.91 1.94 19.11
N LEU A 296 -3.13 1.51 19.44
CA LEU A 296 -4.00 2.23 20.37
C LEU A 296 -3.36 2.39 21.77
N GLN A 297 -2.67 1.35 22.26
CA GLN A 297 -1.97 1.36 23.55
C GLN A 297 -0.77 2.33 23.61
N HIS A 298 -0.29 2.80 22.45
CA HIS A 298 0.88 3.68 22.34
C HIS A 298 0.54 4.99 21.61
N ASP A 299 -0.73 5.40 21.70
CA ASP A 299 -1.25 6.66 21.16
C ASP A 299 -0.97 6.86 19.66
N VAL A 300 -0.97 5.78 18.89
CA VAL A 300 -0.91 5.83 17.42
C VAL A 300 -2.33 5.71 16.88
N ALA A 301 -2.78 6.74 16.16
CA ALA A 301 -4.10 6.76 15.56
C ALA A 301 -4.27 5.62 14.53
N VAL A 302 -5.35 4.85 14.68
CA VAL A 302 -5.79 3.84 13.72
C VAL A 302 -7.26 4.07 13.41
N TYR A 303 -7.62 3.92 12.15
CA TYR A 303 -9.00 4.00 11.67
C TYR A 303 -9.40 2.73 10.94
N LYS A 304 -10.69 2.39 11.01
CA LYS A 304 -11.25 1.18 10.39
C LYS A 304 -12.09 1.54 9.16
N ALA A 305 -12.16 0.62 8.20
CA ALA A 305 -13.19 0.65 7.17
C ALA A 305 -13.66 -0.77 6.87
N VAL A 306 -14.97 -0.97 6.74
CA VAL A 306 -15.53 -2.18 6.15
C VAL A 306 -15.98 -1.85 4.72
N GLN A 307 -15.25 -2.36 3.75
CA GLN A 307 -15.50 -2.20 2.32
C GLN A 307 -16.43 -3.31 1.80
N LYS A 308 -17.46 -2.90 1.08
CA LYS A 308 -18.50 -3.73 0.46
C LYS A 308 -18.40 -3.67 -1.07
N PRO A 309 -19.03 -4.60 -1.82
CA PRO A 309 -19.11 -4.51 -3.28
C PRO A 309 -19.65 -3.16 -3.75
N GLY A 310 -19.01 -2.58 -4.77
CA GLY A 310 -19.36 -1.26 -5.31
C GLY A 310 -18.68 -0.08 -4.59
N GLU A 311 -17.86 -0.33 -3.56
CA GLU A 311 -17.15 0.71 -2.82
C GLU A 311 -15.66 0.76 -3.18
N PHE A 312 -15.13 1.99 -3.24
CA PHE A 312 -13.70 2.25 -3.33
C PHE A 312 -13.10 2.50 -1.94
N ILE A 313 -11.85 2.08 -1.74
CA ILE A 313 -10.99 2.53 -0.66
C ILE A 313 -9.82 3.31 -1.27
N ILE A 314 -9.56 4.49 -0.71
CA ILE A 314 -8.39 5.30 -1.04
C ILE A 314 -7.40 5.23 0.11
N THR A 315 -6.16 4.91 -0.20
CA THR A 315 -5.04 5.02 0.74
C THR A 315 -4.19 6.23 0.37
N PHE A 316 -3.95 7.09 1.35
CA PHE A 316 -3.17 8.32 1.19
C PHE A 316 -1.65 8.05 1.25
N PRO A 317 -0.82 8.94 0.68
CA PRO A 317 0.62 8.84 0.73
C PRO A 317 1.15 8.59 2.14
N ARG A 318 2.07 7.62 2.24
CA ARG A 318 2.75 7.22 3.49
C ARG A 318 1.79 6.67 4.57
N ALA A 319 0.51 6.43 4.26
CA ALA A 319 -0.44 5.85 5.21
C ALA A 319 -0.26 4.33 5.30
N TYR A 320 0.09 3.85 6.49
CA TYR A 320 0.19 2.41 6.74
C TYR A 320 -1.20 1.80 6.74
N HIS A 321 -1.34 0.63 6.11
CA HIS A 321 -2.62 -0.07 6.08
C HIS A 321 -2.45 -1.59 6.06
N ALA A 322 -3.46 -2.27 6.60
CA ALA A 322 -3.57 -3.72 6.66
C ALA A 322 -5.05 -4.13 6.64
N GLY A 323 -5.32 -5.42 6.45
CA GLY A 323 -6.71 -5.89 6.46
C GLY A 323 -6.87 -7.34 6.03
N PHE A 324 -8.13 -7.77 5.98
CA PHE A 324 -8.50 -9.15 5.70
C PHE A 324 -9.90 -9.26 5.08
N SER A 325 -10.14 -10.37 4.39
CA SER A 325 -11.39 -10.68 3.71
C SER A 325 -12.35 -11.49 4.60
N HIS A 326 -13.64 -11.20 4.52
CA HIS A 326 -14.68 -11.87 5.31
C HIS A 326 -15.20 -13.16 4.67
N GLY A 327 -14.73 -13.48 3.47
CA GLY A 327 -15.20 -14.61 2.67
C GLY A 327 -14.62 -14.55 1.27
N PHE A 328 -15.21 -15.28 0.33
CA PHE A 328 -14.86 -15.15 -1.09
C PHE A 328 -15.11 -13.73 -1.58
N ASN A 329 -14.11 -13.08 -2.16
CA ASN A 329 -14.27 -11.76 -2.77
C ASN A 329 -13.28 -11.48 -3.90
N CYS A 330 -13.58 -10.45 -4.68
CA CYS A 330 -12.73 -9.96 -5.76
C CYS A 330 -12.62 -8.44 -5.67
N GLY A 331 -11.40 -7.96 -5.46
CA GLY A 331 -11.05 -6.54 -5.53
C GLY A 331 -10.01 -6.28 -6.61
N GLU A 332 -9.88 -5.03 -7.01
CA GLU A 332 -8.88 -4.57 -7.98
C GLU A 332 -8.25 -3.29 -7.45
N ALA A 333 -6.93 -3.15 -7.56
CA ALA A 333 -6.25 -1.93 -7.12
C ALA A 333 -5.19 -1.45 -8.11
N VAL A 334 -4.95 -0.14 -8.09
CA VAL A 334 -3.87 0.51 -8.81
C VAL A 334 -3.38 1.71 -8.02
N ASN A 335 -2.10 2.07 -8.16
CA ASN A 335 -1.60 3.32 -7.61
C ASN A 335 -1.89 4.52 -8.52
N PHE A 336 -1.83 5.71 -7.93
CA PHE A 336 -1.83 6.97 -8.66
C PHE A 336 -1.04 8.03 -7.89
N ALA A 337 -0.78 9.17 -8.55
CA ALA A 337 -0.16 10.32 -7.92
C ALA A 337 -0.69 11.61 -8.55
N ASN A 338 -0.92 12.62 -7.71
CA ASN A 338 -1.26 13.98 -8.12
C ASN A 338 -0.10 14.93 -7.75
N GLY A 339 -0.18 16.21 -8.14
CA GLY A 339 0.91 17.18 -7.93
C GLY A 339 1.36 17.35 -6.47
N ASP A 340 0.48 17.10 -5.51
CA ASP A 340 0.73 17.15 -4.06
C ASP A 340 1.63 16.00 -3.55
N TRP A 341 1.83 14.95 -4.34
CA TRP A 341 2.66 13.81 -3.96
C TRP A 341 4.17 14.12 -3.99
N PHE A 342 4.65 15.04 -4.84
CA PHE A 342 6.09 15.23 -5.05
C PHE A 342 6.93 15.46 -3.78
N PRO A 343 6.49 16.24 -2.77
CA PRO A 343 7.23 16.37 -1.52
C PRO A 343 7.42 15.03 -0.79
N LEU A 344 6.39 14.17 -0.78
CA LEU A 344 6.45 12.84 -0.16
C LEU A 344 7.21 11.85 -1.05
N GLY A 345 7.12 11.98 -2.37
CA GLY A 345 7.97 11.28 -3.31
C GLY A 345 9.45 11.56 -3.05
N ALA A 346 9.84 12.82 -2.88
CA ALA A 346 11.22 13.20 -2.54
C ALA A 346 11.69 12.53 -1.24
N ALA A 347 10.83 12.52 -0.21
CA ALA A 347 11.13 11.85 1.06
C ALA A 347 11.31 10.35 0.88
N ALA A 348 10.46 9.70 0.07
CA ALA A 348 10.60 8.29 -0.27
C ALA A 348 11.91 8.01 -1.04
N SER A 349 12.27 8.81 -2.04
CA SER A 349 13.52 8.64 -2.81
C SER A 349 14.76 8.76 -1.90
N MET A 350 14.77 9.72 -0.97
CA MET A 350 15.84 9.86 0.02
C MET A 350 15.94 8.62 0.91
N ARG A 351 14.80 8.11 1.40
CA ARG A 351 14.77 6.90 2.23
C ARG A 351 15.24 5.67 1.46
N TYR A 352 14.82 5.50 0.21
CA TYR A 352 15.23 4.39 -0.64
C TYR A 352 16.74 4.43 -0.88
N THR A 353 17.29 5.62 -1.12
CA THR A 353 18.74 5.84 -1.26
C THR A 353 19.48 5.45 0.01
N HIS A 354 19.01 5.90 1.18
CA HIS A 354 19.59 5.56 2.48
C HIS A 354 19.61 4.05 2.75
N LEU A 355 18.51 3.37 2.43
CA LEU A 355 18.31 1.95 2.68
C LEU A 355 18.83 1.04 1.56
N LYS A 356 19.40 1.62 0.50
CA LYS A 356 19.80 0.91 -0.72
C LYS A 356 18.66 0.03 -1.25
N MET A 357 17.47 0.61 -1.38
CA MET A 357 16.30 0.00 -1.99
C MET A 357 16.14 0.49 -3.42
N MET A 358 15.72 -0.40 -4.33
CA MET A 358 15.49 -0.05 -5.72
C MET A 358 14.21 0.78 -5.86
N PRO A 359 14.24 2.00 -6.43
CA PRO A 359 13.03 2.73 -6.74
C PRO A 359 12.32 2.08 -7.95
N LEU A 360 11.01 1.87 -7.82
CA LEU A 360 10.17 1.38 -8.92
C LEU A 360 9.77 2.50 -9.89
N ILE A 361 9.74 3.74 -9.41
CA ILE A 361 9.26 4.92 -10.14
C ILE A 361 10.43 5.87 -10.41
N PRO A 362 10.56 6.39 -11.65
CA PRO A 362 11.61 7.36 -11.98
C PRO A 362 11.22 8.76 -11.50
N TYR A 363 11.40 9.01 -10.19
CA TYR A 363 10.97 10.24 -9.52
C TYR A 363 11.55 11.51 -10.16
N GLU A 364 12.86 11.56 -10.42
CA GLU A 364 13.52 12.74 -10.98
C GLU A 364 12.98 13.07 -12.38
N GLU A 365 12.73 12.04 -13.19
CA GLU A 365 12.15 12.18 -14.53
C GLU A 365 10.72 12.70 -14.48
N LEU A 366 9.89 12.14 -13.62
CA LEU A 366 8.51 12.60 -13.43
C LEU A 366 8.47 14.06 -12.99
N LEU A 367 9.31 14.43 -12.03
CA LEU A 367 9.41 15.80 -11.53
C LEU A 367 9.85 16.77 -12.63
N CYS A 368 10.86 16.41 -13.42
CA CYS A 368 11.33 17.24 -14.51
C CYS A 368 10.29 17.37 -15.63
N LYS A 369 9.67 16.26 -16.06
CA LYS A 369 8.63 16.26 -17.10
C LYS A 369 7.44 17.12 -16.66
N GLU A 370 6.92 16.93 -15.44
CA GLU A 370 5.77 17.70 -14.95
C GLU A 370 6.10 19.19 -14.76
N ALA A 371 7.25 19.52 -14.16
CA ALA A 371 7.68 20.91 -13.99
C ALA A 371 7.78 21.65 -15.34
N MET A 372 8.29 20.99 -16.38
CA MET A 372 8.35 21.56 -17.73
C MET A 372 6.96 21.75 -18.36
N LEU A 373 6.02 20.82 -18.13
CA LEU A 373 4.64 20.97 -18.60
C LEU A 373 3.95 22.15 -17.93
N VAL A 374 4.03 22.24 -16.60
CA VAL A 374 3.49 23.36 -15.81
C VAL A 374 4.08 24.70 -16.29
N PHE A 375 5.39 24.75 -16.52
CA PHE A 375 6.07 25.94 -17.03
C PHE A 375 5.56 26.35 -18.42
N LYS A 376 5.43 25.42 -19.37
CA LYS A 376 4.92 25.70 -20.72
C LYS A 376 3.47 26.21 -20.67
N SER A 377 2.61 25.56 -19.89
CA SER A 377 1.22 26.00 -19.72
C SER A 377 1.11 27.39 -19.11
N SER A 378 2.01 27.75 -18.19
CA SER A 378 2.05 29.09 -17.59
C SER A 378 2.44 30.19 -18.58
N ARG A 379 3.24 29.89 -19.62
CA ARG A 379 3.61 30.85 -20.68
C ARG A 379 2.50 31.08 -21.69
N VAL A 380 1.69 30.05 -21.96
CA VAL A 380 0.56 30.12 -22.91
C VAL A 380 -0.64 30.87 -22.30
N ARG A 381 -0.85 30.77 -20.98
CA ARG A 381 -1.92 31.48 -20.26
C ARG A 381 -1.48 32.89 -19.88
N SER A 382 -1.52 33.82 -20.82
CA SER A 382 -1.35 35.25 -20.56
C SER A 382 -2.47 35.81 -19.65
N SER A 383 -2.06 36.30 -18.47
CA SER A 383 -2.66 37.38 -17.66
C SER A 383 -4.12 37.37 -17.16
N LYS A 384 -5.08 36.52 -17.58
CA LYS A 384 -6.50 36.82 -17.24
C LYS A 384 -7.36 35.78 -16.52
N ASN A 385 -6.92 34.56 -16.26
CA ASN A 385 -7.68 33.64 -15.40
C ASN A 385 -6.74 32.62 -14.73
N LYS A 386 -6.48 32.75 -13.43
CA LYS A 386 -5.97 31.64 -12.60
C LYS A 386 -6.73 31.60 -11.29
N PRO A 387 -7.25 30.42 -10.97
CA PRO A 387 -6.68 29.68 -9.87
C PRO A 387 -6.19 28.34 -10.43
N GLU A 388 -4.98 28.31 -11.02
CA GLU A 388 -4.20 27.09 -10.82
C GLU A 388 -3.99 27.01 -9.31
N ASP A 389 -4.37 25.89 -8.70
CA ASP A 389 -4.18 25.67 -7.27
C ASP A 389 -2.73 25.97 -6.91
N LYS A 390 -2.53 27.10 -6.24
CA LYS A 390 -1.21 27.61 -5.84
C LYS A 390 -0.45 26.54 -5.05
N THR A 391 -1.18 25.71 -4.31
CA THR A 391 -0.68 24.58 -3.53
C THR A 391 -0.08 23.53 -4.45
N SER A 392 -0.84 23.06 -5.45
CA SER A 392 -0.34 22.09 -6.44
C SER A 392 0.87 22.62 -7.23
N TYR A 393 0.88 23.91 -7.62
CA TYR A 393 2.04 24.50 -8.30
C TYR A 393 3.29 24.48 -7.41
N GLN A 394 3.14 24.89 -6.15
CA GLN A 394 4.25 24.90 -5.19
C GLN A 394 4.75 23.48 -4.87
N ALA A 395 3.84 22.51 -4.75
CA ALA A 395 4.19 21.11 -4.49
C ALA A 395 5.05 20.50 -5.61
N ILE A 396 4.92 20.97 -6.86
CA ILE A 396 5.73 20.53 -8.00
C ILE A 396 7.02 21.35 -8.10
N MET A 397 6.92 22.68 -8.12
CA MET A 397 8.05 23.54 -8.45
C MET A 397 9.09 23.64 -7.34
N LEU A 398 8.69 23.53 -6.06
CA LEU A 398 9.63 23.60 -4.95
C LEU A 398 10.59 22.40 -4.94
N PRO A 399 10.14 21.13 -5.03
CA PRO A 399 11.05 19.99 -5.23
C PRO A 399 11.90 20.11 -6.50
N PHE A 400 11.36 20.63 -7.60
CA PHE A 400 12.13 20.82 -8.84
C PHE A 400 13.29 21.81 -8.66
N VAL A 401 13.03 22.96 -8.02
CA VAL A 401 14.08 23.95 -7.73
C VAL A 401 15.15 23.34 -6.81
N HIS A 402 14.75 22.62 -5.77
CA HIS A 402 15.69 21.92 -4.88
C HIS A 402 16.53 20.88 -5.63
N LEU A 403 15.94 20.13 -6.57
CA LEU A 403 16.66 19.17 -7.41
C LEU A 403 17.75 19.89 -8.23
N VAL A 404 17.37 20.96 -8.94
CA VAL A 404 18.30 21.74 -9.78
C VAL A 404 19.42 22.37 -8.94
N GLN A 405 19.09 22.94 -7.78
CA GLN A 405 20.07 23.51 -6.86
C GLN A 405 21.04 22.45 -6.31
N SER A 406 20.54 21.25 -6.00
CA SER A 406 21.37 20.13 -5.54
C SER A 406 22.36 19.71 -6.62
N TYR A 407 21.92 19.57 -7.86
CA TYR A 407 22.79 19.27 -9.00
C TYR A 407 23.83 20.37 -9.26
N LYS A 408 23.43 21.64 -9.22
CA LYS A 408 24.34 22.79 -9.36
C LYS A 408 25.43 22.78 -8.29
N THR A 409 25.03 22.56 -7.03
CA THR A 409 25.96 22.50 -5.89
C THR A 409 26.95 21.35 -6.03
N SER A 410 26.48 20.15 -6.37
CA SER A 410 27.34 19.00 -6.60
C SER A 410 28.32 19.25 -7.75
N LEU A 411 27.83 19.79 -8.87
CA LEU A 411 28.67 20.07 -10.03
C LEU A 411 29.76 21.13 -9.74
N LEU A 412 29.43 22.17 -8.96
CA LEU A 412 30.40 23.18 -8.53
C LEU A 412 31.55 22.56 -7.70
N ARG A 413 31.22 21.67 -6.74
CA ARG A 413 32.22 20.95 -5.92
C ARG A 413 33.11 20.02 -6.75
N LEU A 414 32.56 19.44 -7.81
CA LEU A 414 33.30 18.55 -8.70
C LEU A 414 34.24 19.35 -9.62
N ASN A 415 33.75 20.45 -10.20
CA ASN A 415 34.53 21.31 -11.09
C ASN A 415 35.63 22.10 -10.38
N SER A 416 35.48 22.41 -9.09
CA SER A 416 36.58 22.97 -8.29
C SER A 416 37.74 21.99 -8.12
N SER A 417 37.48 20.68 -8.26
CA SER A 417 38.51 19.63 -8.16
C SER A 417 39.12 19.29 -9.52
N ARG A 418 38.32 19.22 -10.59
CA ARG A 418 38.77 18.92 -11.96
C ARG A 418 37.69 19.27 -12.98
N LYS A 419 38.05 19.90 -14.11
CA LYS A 419 37.12 20.04 -15.26
C LYS A 419 36.82 18.65 -15.84
N LEU A 420 35.58 18.21 -15.72
CA LEU A 420 35.11 16.93 -16.25
C LEU A 420 34.50 17.12 -17.65
N PRO A 421 34.82 16.24 -18.62
CA PRO A 421 34.15 16.25 -19.92
C PRO A 421 32.66 15.89 -19.74
N SER A 422 31.79 16.61 -20.45
CA SER A 422 30.34 16.42 -20.41
C SER A 422 29.80 16.06 -21.79
N SER A 423 28.81 15.16 -21.83
CA SER A 423 28.03 14.85 -23.02
C SER A 423 26.54 14.95 -22.70
N SER A 424 25.70 15.17 -23.72
CA SER A 424 24.24 15.19 -23.56
C SER A 424 23.73 13.81 -23.13
N ASN A 425 22.85 13.77 -22.12
CA ASN A 425 22.13 12.55 -21.75
C ASN A 425 20.97 12.30 -22.74
N THR A 426 21.02 11.20 -23.49
CA THR A 426 19.95 10.76 -24.39
C THR A 426 19.32 9.42 -23.96
N THR A 427 19.78 8.83 -22.86
CA THR A 427 19.41 7.46 -22.45
C THR A 427 18.26 7.39 -21.43
N GLY A 428 17.71 8.54 -21.04
CA GLY A 428 16.66 8.62 -20.02
C GLY A 428 17.18 8.46 -18.59
N SER A 429 16.32 7.97 -17.70
CA SER A 429 16.66 7.72 -16.29
C SER A 429 17.61 6.55 -16.13
N GLN A 430 18.69 6.75 -15.38
CA GLN A 430 19.65 5.72 -15.00
C GLN A 430 19.63 5.46 -13.50
N ILE A 431 20.02 4.26 -13.06
CA ILE A 431 20.08 3.92 -11.63
C ILE A 431 21.53 3.95 -11.16
N CYS A 432 21.78 4.70 -10.08
CA CYS A 432 23.11 4.74 -9.49
C CYS A 432 23.53 3.37 -8.94
N SER A 433 24.67 2.85 -9.37
CA SER A 433 25.17 1.54 -8.94
C SER A 433 25.64 1.47 -7.49
N LEU A 434 25.79 2.62 -6.80
CA LEU A 434 26.23 2.68 -5.40
C LEU A 434 25.07 2.81 -4.41
N CYS A 435 24.10 3.68 -4.71
CA CYS A 435 23.00 4.02 -3.80
C CYS A 435 21.60 3.81 -4.37
N TYR A 436 21.48 3.35 -5.62
CA TYR A 436 20.21 3.06 -6.30
C TYR A 436 19.30 4.26 -6.55
N ARG A 437 19.74 5.48 -6.27
CA ARG A 437 19.05 6.72 -6.68
C ARG A 437 18.84 6.74 -8.20
N ASP A 438 17.64 7.08 -8.64
CA ASP A 438 17.36 7.37 -10.05
C ASP A 438 18.00 8.71 -10.44
N CYS A 439 18.60 8.74 -11.63
CA CYS A 439 19.38 9.85 -12.15
C CYS A 439 18.84 10.18 -13.53
N TYR A 440 18.00 11.22 -13.61
CA TYR A 440 17.46 11.70 -14.88
C TYR A 440 18.26 12.90 -15.41
N VAL A 441 18.60 13.82 -14.51
CA VAL A 441 19.24 15.10 -14.86
C VAL A 441 20.70 14.89 -15.27
N ALA A 442 21.49 14.21 -14.43
CA ALA A 442 22.89 13.90 -14.69
C ALA A 442 23.40 12.74 -13.83
N TYR A 443 24.40 12.04 -14.36
CA TYR A 443 25.16 10.97 -13.71
C TYR A 443 26.56 10.86 -14.34
N PHE A 444 27.46 10.19 -13.65
CA PHE A 444 28.77 9.81 -14.17
C PHE A 444 28.73 8.45 -14.84
N LEU A 445 29.46 8.34 -15.95
CA LEU A 445 29.83 7.07 -16.57
C LEU A 445 31.34 6.94 -16.62
N CYS A 446 31.82 5.72 -16.43
CA CYS A 446 33.22 5.40 -16.69
C CYS A 446 33.50 5.55 -18.19
N LYS A 447 34.55 6.30 -18.53
CA LYS A 447 35.00 6.52 -19.92
C LYS A 447 35.39 5.23 -20.65
N TYR A 448 35.75 4.17 -19.91
CA TYR A 448 36.29 2.94 -20.47
C TYR A 448 35.25 1.84 -20.65
N CYS A 449 34.38 1.64 -19.66
CA CYS A 449 33.40 0.55 -19.71
C CYS A 449 31.98 1.01 -20.04
N PHE A 450 31.69 2.32 -20.01
CA PHE A 450 30.34 2.90 -20.21
C PHE A 450 29.22 2.21 -19.43
N SER A 451 29.59 1.50 -18.37
CA SER A 451 28.70 0.75 -17.48
C SER A 451 28.78 1.34 -16.08
N HIS A 452 27.77 1.02 -15.27
CA HIS A 452 27.65 1.44 -13.87
C HIS A 452 27.50 2.96 -13.68
N PRO A 453 26.31 3.52 -13.96
CA PRO A 453 26.01 4.92 -13.67
C PRO A 453 26.24 5.25 -12.19
N ILE A 454 26.87 6.39 -11.89
CA ILE A 454 27.07 6.88 -10.52
C ILE A 454 26.45 8.27 -10.39
N CYS A 455 25.60 8.51 -9.38
CA CYS A 455 25.01 9.83 -9.20
C CYS A 455 26.07 10.86 -8.77
N LEU A 456 25.80 12.15 -9.00
CA LEU A 456 26.73 13.25 -8.68
C LEU A 456 26.90 13.49 -7.16
N PHE A 457 26.11 12.80 -6.33
CA PHE A 457 26.07 12.99 -4.89
C PHE A 457 27.04 12.10 -4.10
N HIS A 458 27.91 11.35 -4.80
CA HIS A 458 28.97 10.52 -4.20
C HIS A 458 30.36 11.19 -4.15
N GLY A 459 30.46 12.50 -4.40
CA GLY A 459 31.72 13.24 -4.28
C GLY A 459 32.28 13.20 -2.85
N LYS A 460 33.61 13.00 -2.72
CA LYS A 460 34.33 12.78 -1.46
C LYS A 460 33.84 13.70 -0.33
N THR A 461 33.28 13.10 0.72
CA THR A 461 33.36 13.63 2.09
C THR A 461 34.80 13.79 2.51
#